data_AF-A0A1Y3NKK3-F1
#
_entry.id   AF-A0A1Y3NKK3-F1
#
_cell.length_a   1.000
_cell.length_b   1.000
_cell.length_c   1.000
_cell.angle_alpha   90.00
_cell.angle_beta   90.00
_cell.angle_gamma   90.00
#
_symmetry.space_group_name_H-M   'P 1'
#
loop_
_entity.id
_entity.type
_entity.pdbx_description
1 polymer ?
#
loop_
_entity_poly.entity_id
_entity_poly.type
_entity_poly.pdbx_seq_one_letter_code
_entity_poly.pdbx_strand_id
1 'polypeptide(L)'
;MQRNSGIANGYFAKVFKKTAGIIGGKYLENNYVKKPSEQIEEEEEEEEDIFNSQKPAEPIEYYTSKDLYVGAVLNINSQVFTLIDADEFVFNYMECKKDEYPMSNIKLILPKIMGVFSTDEKEALKQKFPTTKIIKREDFIEAVSPLFLRYLTPHEIITLSRSCENDDQRVDIDKVIKLINVL
;
A
#
# COMPACT_ATOMS: atom_id res chain seq x y z
N MET A 1 -31.31 -3.74 -35.55
CA MET A 1 -30.35 -4.83 -35.83
C MET A 1 -29.71 -5.20 -34.50
N GLN A 2 -30.19 -6.26 -33.86
CA GLN A 2 -29.72 -6.71 -32.55
C GLN A 2 -28.34 -7.37 -32.69
N ARG A 3 -27.44 -7.12 -31.73
CA ARG A 3 -26.38 -8.06 -31.38
C ARG A 3 -26.48 -8.31 -29.89
N ASN A 4 -27.04 -9.47 -29.55
CA ASN A 4 -26.91 -10.06 -28.23
C ASN A 4 -25.55 -10.79 -28.17
N SER A 5 -24.74 -10.40 -27.21
CA SER A 5 -23.76 -11.24 -26.50
C SER A 5 -23.81 -10.72 -25.07
N GLY A 6 -24.47 -11.34 -24.11
CA GLY A 6 -24.35 -12.75 -23.76
C GLY A 6 -23.32 -12.86 -22.63
N ILE A 7 -23.83 -12.98 -21.40
CA ILE A 7 -23.21 -13.56 -20.19
C ILE A 7 -22.62 -12.59 -19.14
N ALA A 8 -23.42 -12.46 -18.08
CA ALA A 8 -23.12 -12.56 -16.64
C ALA A 8 -22.42 -11.43 -15.86
N ASN A 9 -23.19 -10.90 -14.88
CA ASN A 9 -22.84 -10.75 -13.48
C ASN A 9 -21.34 -10.74 -13.14
N GLY A 10 -20.79 -9.54 -12.98
CA GLY A 10 -19.48 -9.31 -12.40
C GLY A 10 -19.42 -7.88 -11.87
N TYR A 11 -19.16 -7.76 -10.59
CA TYR A 11 -19.02 -6.58 -9.75
C TYR A 11 -18.31 -5.37 -10.38
N PHE A 12 -18.97 -4.59 -11.23
CA PHE A 12 -18.65 -3.17 -11.47
C PHE A 12 -19.93 -2.42 -11.85
N ALA A 13 -20.97 -2.56 -11.04
CA ALA A 13 -21.95 -1.50 -10.96
C ALA A 13 -21.21 -0.32 -10.33
N LYS A 14 -21.03 0.75 -11.11
CA LYS A 14 -20.51 2.04 -10.67
C LYS A 14 -21.50 2.61 -9.65
N VAL A 15 -21.44 2.14 -8.41
CA VAL A 15 -22.27 2.67 -7.33
C VAL A 15 -21.65 3.99 -6.92
N PHE A 16 -22.03 5.06 -7.63
CA PHE A 16 -21.93 6.40 -7.07
C PHE A 16 -22.80 6.41 -5.81
N LYS A 17 -22.16 6.24 -4.65
CA LYS A 17 -22.85 6.37 -3.37
C LYS A 17 -23.32 7.82 -3.27
N LYS A 18 -24.62 8.06 -3.43
CA LYS A 18 -25.24 9.37 -3.16
C LYS A 18 -25.18 9.61 -1.66
N THR A 19 -24.12 10.22 -1.20
CA THR A 19 -24.02 10.76 0.15
C THR A 19 -23.46 12.17 0.04
N ALA A 20 -24.19 13.15 0.59
CA ALA A 20 -23.84 14.57 0.72
C ALA A 20 -24.09 15.55 -0.45
N GLY A 21 -24.84 15.20 -1.50
CA GLY A 21 -25.23 16.19 -2.54
C GLY A 21 -24.07 16.69 -3.43
N ILE A 22 -22.87 16.12 -3.27
CA ILE A 22 -21.71 16.39 -4.13
C ILE A 22 -21.81 15.47 -5.35
N ILE A 23 -21.81 16.08 -6.54
CA ILE A 23 -21.77 15.33 -7.80
C ILE A 23 -20.35 14.79 -7.95
N GLY A 24 -20.22 13.46 -8.02
CA GLY A 24 -18.93 12.82 -8.29
C GLY A 24 -18.46 13.13 -9.72
N GLY A 25 -17.16 13.32 -9.88
CA GLY A 25 -16.52 13.65 -11.16
C GLY A 25 -15.05 13.26 -11.16
N LYS A 26 -14.35 13.57 -12.26
CA LYS A 26 -12.90 13.40 -12.32
C LYS A 26 -12.25 14.47 -11.42
N TYR A 27 -11.48 14.04 -10.43
CA TYR A 27 -10.78 14.97 -9.53
C TYR A 27 -9.59 15.64 -10.24
N LEU A 28 -8.82 14.87 -11.01
CA LEU A 28 -7.63 15.32 -11.72
C LEU A 28 -7.60 14.73 -13.13
N GLU A 29 -7.28 15.56 -14.14
CA GLU A 29 -7.04 15.11 -15.51
C GLU A 29 -5.78 14.24 -15.64
N ASN A 30 -5.67 13.44 -16.69
CA ASN A 30 -4.52 12.54 -16.85
C ASN A 30 -3.27 13.38 -17.17
N ASN A 31 -2.40 13.57 -16.18
CA ASN A 31 -1.17 14.32 -16.29
C ASN A 31 -0.12 13.77 -15.31
N TYR A 32 1.15 14.14 -15.52
CA TYR A 32 2.21 13.89 -14.54
C TYR A 32 2.00 14.76 -13.31
N VAL A 33 2.12 14.15 -12.12
CA VAL A 33 1.97 14.83 -10.84
C VAL A 33 3.34 15.08 -10.23
N LYS A 34 3.67 16.35 -9.99
CA LYS A 34 4.91 16.75 -9.33
C LYS A 34 4.84 16.38 -7.84
N LYS A 35 5.95 15.89 -7.31
CA LYS A 35 6.11 15.79 -5.85
C LYS A 35 6.17 17.21 -5.26
N PRO A 36 5.75 17.42 -4.01
CA PRO A 36 6.01 18.68 -3.33
C PRO A 36 7.51 18.92 -3.33
N SER A 37 7.94 20.10 -3.77
CA SER A 37 9.30 20.56 -3.51
C SER A 37 9.45 20.67 -1.99
N GLU A 38 10.37 19.90 -1.42
CA GLU A 38 10.79 20.10 -0.03
C GLU A 38 11.32 21.52 0.04
N GLN A 39 10.64 22.41 0.77
CA GLN A 39 11.20 23.72 1.04
C GLN A 39 12.41 23.45 1.92
N ILE A 40 13.59 23.41 1.32
CA ILE A 40 14.81 23.59 2.06
C ILE A 40 14.62 24.96 2.71
N GLU A 41 14.40 24.98 4.02
CA GLU A 41 14.60 26.19 4.82
C GLU A 41 16.10 26.48 4.67
N GLU A 42 16.45 27.19 3.59
CA GLU A 42 17.74 27.83 3.42
C GLU A 42 17.80 28.92 4.51
N GLU A 43 18.03 28.53 5.77
CA GLU A 43 18.62 29.39 6.80
C GLU A 43 20.10 29.60 6.43
N GLU A 44 20.35 30.22 5.28
CA GLU A 44 21.68 30.69 4.93
C GLU A 44 21.61 32.20 4.80
N GLU A 45 22.29 32.87 5.73
CA GLU A 45 22.48 34.31 5.79
C GLU A 45 22.94 34.82 4.41
N GLU A 46 22.14 35.71 3.81
CA GLU A 46 22.41 36.30 2.50
C GLU A 46 23.72 37.12 2.54
N GLU A 47 24.83 36.54 2.07
CA GLU A 47 25.88 37.31 1.40
C GLU A 47 25.63 37.23 -0.11
N GLU A 48 24.90 38.23 -0.63
CA GLU A 48 24.58 38.35 -2.05
C GLU A 48 25.85 38.60 -2.90
N ASP A 49 26.40 37.54 -3.48
CA ASP A 49 27.39 37.64 -4.56
C ASP A 49 26.71 38.04 -5.88
N ILE A 50 26.68 39.35 -6.17
CA ILE A 50 26.03 40.04 -7.30
C ILE A 50 26.47 39.54 -8.70
N PHE A 51 27.46 38.64 -8.82
CA PHE A 51 28.06 38.25 -10.10
C PHE A 51 27.84 36.81 -10.59
N ASN A 52 27.13 35.95 -9.85
CA ASN A 52 26.80 34.58 -10.30
C ASN A 52 25.29 34.29 -10.25
N SER A 53 24.51 34.84 -11.18
CA SER A 53 23.05 34.65 -11.29
C SER A 53 22.59 33.27 -11.80
N GLN A 54 23.29 32.18 -11.48
CA GLN A 54 22.87 30.83 -11.84
C GLN A 54 22.61 30.00 -10.59
N LYS A 55 21.51 30.28 -9.88
CA LYS A 55 20.91 29.31 -8.95
C LYS A 55 20.53 28.07 -9.78
N PRO A 56 21.11 26.88 -9.55
CA PRO A 56 20.73 25.70 -10.30
C PRO A 56 19.25 25.41 -10.03
N ALA A 57 18.48 25.24 -11.11
CA ALA A 57 17.06 24.89 -10.98
C ALA A 57 16.95 23.58 -10.19
N GLU A 58 16.16 23.59 -9.12
CA GLU A 58 15.88 22.38 -8.35
C GLU A 58 15.33 21.27 -9.27
N PRO A 59 15.77 20.02 -9.11
CA PRO A 59 15.27 18.92 -9.93
C PRO A 59 13.78 18.70 -9.66
N ILE A 60 12.96 18.82 -10.72
CA ILE A 60 11.52 18.55 -10.63
C ILE A 60 11.30 17.04 -10.56
N GLU A 61 10.90 16.52 -9.41
CA GLU A 61 10.51 15.13 -9.24
C GLU A 61 9.02 14.90 -9.48
N TYR A 62 8.69 13.77 -10.08
CA TYR A 62 7.33 13.33 -10.34
C TYR A 62 7.05 12.02 -9.58
N TYR A 63 5.80 11.83 -9.16
CA TYR A 63 5.40 10.53 -8.62
C TYR A 63 5.50 9.46 -9.70
N THR A 64 6.02 8.31 -9.30
CA THR A 64 6.17 7.12 -10.12
C THR A 64 5.39 5.97 -9.51
N SER A 65 5.29 4.83 -10.21
CA SER A 65 4.63 3.64 -9.68
C SER A 65 5.27 3.12 -8.39
N LYS A 66 6.54 3.43 -8.13
CA LYS A 66 7.25 3.03 -6.91
C LYS A 66 6.75 3.77 -5.67
N ASP A 67 6.19 4.96 -5.84
CA ASP A 67 5.59 5.76 -4.76
C ASP A 67 4.15 5.31 -4.44
N LEU A 68 3.58 4.39 -5.23
CA LEU A 68 2.19 3.96 -5.12
C LEU A 68 2.11 2.59 -4.44
N TYR A 69 1.84 2.58 -3.15
CA TYR A 69 1.56 1.38 -2.36
C TYR A 69 0.45 1.64 -1.34
N VAL A 70 -0.13 0.57 -0.78
CA VAL A 70 -1.24 0.70 0.18
C VAL A 70 -0.70 1.26 1.50
N GLY A 71 -1.30 2.34 1.98
CA GLY A 71 -0.81 3.16 3.08
C GLY A 71 0.09 4.32 2.66
N ALA A 72 0.45 4.44 1.37
CA ALA A 72 1.20 5.61 0.88
C ALA A 72 0.36 6.88 1.01
N VAL A 73 1.02 7.95 1.45
CA VAL A 73 0.44 9.30 1.57
C VAL A 73 1.00 10.15 0.44
N LEU A 74 0.13 10.60 -0.46
CA LEU A 74 0.46 11.38 -1.64
C LEU A 74 -0.05 12.81 -1.47
N ASN A 75 0.82 13.78 -1.68
CA ASN A 75 0.43 15.18 -1.78
C ASN A 75 0.35 15.56 -3.26
N ILE A 76 -0.86 15.83 -3.74
CA ILE A 76 -1.19 16.16 -5.13
C ILE A 76 -1.85 17.53 -5.12
N ASN A 77 -1.20 18.54 -5.69
CA ASN A 77 -1.70 19.93 -5.73
C ASN A 77 -2.15 20.46 -4.35
N SER A 78 -1.33 20.25 -3.32
CA SER A 78 -1.60 20.64 -1.92
C SER A 78 -2.76 19.90 -1.25
N GLN A 79 -3.29 18.86 -1.89
CA GLN A 79 -4.26 17.95 -1.30
C GLN A 79 -3.61 16.61 -0.96
N VAL A 80 -3.80 16.16 0.27
CA VAL A 80 -3.24 14.90 0.77
C VAL A 80 -4.23 13.76 0.54
N PHE A 81 -3.74 12.66 -0.04
CA PHE A 81 -4.46 11.43 -0.31
C PHE A 81 -3.73 10.26 0.34
N THR A 82 -4.47 9.35 0.95
CA THR A 82 -3.91 8.06 1.40
C THR A 82 -4.46 6.96 0.52
N LEU A 83 -3.58 6.14 -0.04
CA LEU A 83 -3.99 4.95 -0.79
C LEU A 83 -4.45 3.88 0.21
N ILE A 84 -5.74 3.56 0.21
CA ILE A 84 -6.32 2.64 1.20
C ILE A 84 -6.36 1.18 0.74
N ASP A 85 -6.35 0.94 -0.57
CA ASP A 85 -6.44 -0.39 -1.16
C ASP A 85 -5.99 -0.38 -2.64
N ALA A 86 -5.86 -1.55 -3.24
CA ALA A 86 -5.56 -1.76 -4.66
C ALA A 86 -6.32 -2.97 -5.21
N ASP A 87 -6.51 -3.03 -6.52
CA ASP A 87 -7.14 -4.19 -7.16
C ASP A 87 -6.19 -5.41 -7.15
N GLU A 88 -6.78 -6.62 -7.18
CA GLU A 88 -6.05 -7.90 -7.26
C GLU A 88 -4.99 -7.94 -8.37
N PHE A 89 -5.30 -7.38 -9.53
CA PHE A 89 -4.38 -7.31 -10.64
C PHE A 89 -3.13 -6.47 -10.31
N VAL A 90 -3.29 -5.39 -9.54
CA VAL A 90 -2.20 -4.51 -9.13
C VAL A 90 -1.29 -5.24 -8.16
N PHE A 91 -1.84 -5.94 -7.16
CA PHE A 91 -1.04 -6.75 -6.24
C PHE A 91 -0.24 -7.82 -6.98
N ASN A 92 -0.89 -8.59 -7.86
CA ASN A 92 -0.22 -9.60 -8.69
C ASN A 92 0.92 -8.99 -9.51
N TYR A 93 0.70 -7.83 -10.14
CA TYR A 93 1.71 -7.15 -10.93
C TYR A 93 2.93 -6.74 -10.09
N MET A 94 2.71 -6.15 -8.91
CA MET A 94 3.80 -5.72 -8.03
C MET A 94 4.56 -6.92 -7.45
N GLU A 95 3.87 -8.01 -7.10
CA GLU A 95 4.48 -9.26 -6.61
C GLU A 95 5.33 -9.95 -7.67
N CYS A 96 4.89 -9.95 -8.94
CA CYS A 96 5.69 -10.45 -10.06
C CYS A 96 6.97 -9.62 -10.28
N LYS A 97 6.96 -8.34 -9.92
CA LYS A 97 8.10 -7.41 -10.04
C LYS A 97 8.65 -6.98 -8.68
N LYS A 98 8.70 -7.90 -7.72
CA LYS A 98 9.17 -7.67 -6.34
C LYS A 98 10.55 -7.02 -6.17
N ASP A 99 11.40 -7.05 -7.20
CA ASP A 99 12.70 -6.36 -7.18
C ASP A 99 12.55 -4.84 -7.40
N GLU A 100 11.49 -4.42 -8.10
CA GLU A 100 11.12 -3.01 -8.29
C GLU A 100 10.19 -2.50 -7.17
N TYR A 101 9.45 -3.40 -6.52
CA TYR A 101 8.44 -3.10 -5.49
C TYR A 101 8.77 -3.78 -4.16
N PRO A 102 9.56 -3.13 -3.27
CA PRO A 102 9.97 -3.72 -2.00
C PRO A 102 8.81 -4.07 -1.07
N MET A 103 7.73 -3.28 -1.10
CA MET A 103 6.53 -3.52 -0.28
C MET A 103 5.80 -4.81 -0.65
N SER A 104 6.01 -5.33 -1.86
CA SER A 104 5.42 -6.59 -2.35
C SER A 104 6.42 -7.75 -2.32
N ASN A 105 7.55 -7.58 -1.61
CA ASN A 105 8.61 -8.58 -1.56
C ASN A 105 8.64 -9.27 -0.20
N ILE A 106 8.01 -10.44 -0.11
CA ILE A 106 7.95 -11.22 1.14
C ILE A 106 9.32 -11.49 1.77
N LYS A 107 10.39 -11.63 0.97
CA LYS A 107 11.74 -11.87 1.49
C LYS A 107 12.32 -10.66 2.23
N LEU A 108 11.90 -9.44 1.87
CA LEU A 108 12.30 -8.20 2.56
C LEU A 108 11.40 -7.91 3.76
N ILE A 109 10.15 -8.37 3.72
CA ILE A 109 9.15 -8.15 4.76
C ILE A 109 9.43 -9.04 5.99
N LEU A 110 9.74 -10.32 5.80
CA LEU A 110 9.90 -11.27 6.91
C LEU A 110 10.95 -10.86 7.95
N PRO A 111 12.15 -10.37 7.56
CA PRO A 111 13.15 -9.91 8.53
C PRO A 111 12.66 -8.76 9.42
N LYS A 112 11.73 -7.91 8.94
CA LYS A 112 11.18 -6.78 9.70
C LYS A 112 10.33 -7.21 10.89
N ILE A 113 9.74 -8.41 10.85
CA ILE A 113 8.86 -8.92 11.90
C ILE A 113 9.52 -10.01 12.76
N MET A 114 10.33 -10.89 12.16
CA MET A 114 10.86 -12.06 12.86
C MET A 114 11.85 -11.73 13.99
N GLY A 115 12.75 -10.77 13.75
CA GLY A 115 13.79 -10.37 14.71
C GLY A 115 13.32 -9.35 15.75
N VAL A 116 12.10 -8.82 15.59
CA VAL A 116 11.60 -7.68 16.37
C VAL A 116 10.43 -8.07 17.27
N PHE A 117 9.66 -9.10 16.91
CA PHE A 117 8.53 -9.55 17.72
C PHE A 117 8.99 -10.07 19.08
N SER A 118 8.49 -9.40 20.12
CA SER A 118 8.59 -9.84 21.50
C SER A 118 7.83 -11.17 21.73
N THR A 119 8.18 -11.86 22.83
CA THR A 119 7.48 -13.09 23.23
C THR A 119 5.97 -12.85 23.37
N ASP A 120 5.59 -11.72 23.98
CA ASP A 120 4.20 -11.33 24.21
C ASP A 120 3.44 -11.12 22.90
N GLU A 121 4.06 -10.51 21.88
CA GLU A 121 3.44 -10.32 20.55
C GLU A 121 3.23 -11.65 19.82
N LYS A 122 4.16 -12.61 19.97
CA LYS A 122 4.01 -13.96 19.42
C LYS A 122 2.88 -14.73 20.12
N GLU A 123 2.73 -14.56 21.43
CA GLU A 123 1.61 -15.13 22.18
C GLU A 123 0.27 -14.48 21.82
N ALA A 124 0.23 -13.15 21.69
CA ALA A 124 -0.95 -12.41 21.27
C ALA A 124 -1.42 -12.83 19.86
N LEU A 125 -0.49 -13.07 18.94
CA LEU A 125 -0.82 -13.58 17.60
C LEU A 125 -1.46 -14.98 17.68
N LYS A 126 -0.92 -15.88 18.51
CA LYS A 126 -1.52 -17.21 18.73
C LYS A 126 -2.89 -17.13 19.38
N GLN A 127 -3.07 -16.22 20.34
CA GLN A 127 -4.34 -16.02 21.04
C GLN A 127 -5.44 -15.49 20.12
N LYS A 128 -5.10 -14.66 19.12
CA LYS A 128 -6.06 -14.16 18.12
C LYS A 128 -6.62 -15.27 17.23
N PHE A 129 -5.87 -16.35 17.04
CA PHE A 129 -6.26 -17.46 16.18
C PHE A 129 -6.07 -18.82 16.87
N PRO A 130 -6.85 -19.12 17.94
CA PRO A 130 -6.62 -20.31 18.76
C PRO A 130 -7.10 -21.61 18.10
N THR A 131 -8.13 -21.54 17.25
CA THR A 131 -8.78 -22.71 16.64
C THR A 131 -8.96 -22.58 15.13
N THR A 132 -8.92 -21.37 14.59
CA THR A 132 -9.24 -21.13 13.18
C THR A 132 -8.00 -21.24 12.31
N LYS A 133 -7.99 -22.26 11.45
CA LYS A 133 -6.87 -22.50 10.52
C LYS A 133 -6.92 -21.64 9.28
N ILE A 134 -8.12 -21.33 8.80
CA ILE A 134 -8.33 -20.62 7.54
C ILE A 134 -9.37 -19.53 7.75
N ILE A 135 -9.02 -18.28 7.47
CA ILE A 135 -9.90 -17.11 7.60
C ILE A 135 -9.86 -16.25 6.34
N LYS A 136 -10.83 -15.36 6.16
CA LYS A 136 -10.77 -14.39 5.07
C LYS A 136 -9.62 -13.43 5.29
N ARG A 137 -9.02 -12.96 4.20
CA ARG A 137 -7.96 -11.96 4.24
C ARG A 137 -8.35 -10.70 5.00
N GLU A 138 -9.56 -10.19 4.78
CA GLU A 138 -10.01 -8.96 5.47
C GLU A 138 -10.00 -9.15 6.98
N ASP A 139 -10.58 -10.27 7.46
CA ASP A 139 -10.61 -10.62 8.88
C ASP A 139 -9.19 -10.81 9.46
N PHE A 140 -8.28 -11.42 8.67
CA PHE A 140 -6.88 -11.56 9.05
C PHE A 140 -6.21 -10.19 9.21
N ILE A 141 -6.29 -9.34 8.19
CA ILE A 141 -5.67 -8.01 8.17
C ILE A 141 -6.18 -7.18 9.35
N GLU A 142 -7.49 -7.15 9.58
CA GLU A 142 -8.09 -6.42 10.71
C GLU A 142 -7.56 -6.94 12.06
N ALA A 143 -7.52 -8.27 12.24
CA ALA A 143 -7.06 -8.87 13.47
C ALA A 143 -5.58 -8.61 13.77
N VAL A 144 -4.70 -8.61 12.75
CA VAL A 144 -3.25 -8.47 12.92
C VAL A 144 -2.75 -7.03 12.83
N SER A 145 -3.49 -6.12 12.19
CA SER A 145 -3.08 -4.72 12.01
C SER A 145 -2.58 -4.02 13.28
N PRO A 146 -3.25 -4.15 14.45
CA PRO A 146 -2.78 -3.50 15.69
C PRO A 146 -1.39 -3.98 16.15
N LEU A 147 -1.01 -5.20 15.79
CA LEU A 147 0.30 -5.78 16.12
C LEU A 147 1.35 -5.44 15.04
N PHE A 148 0.97 -5.51 13.76
CA PHE A 148 1.93 -5.46 12.65
C PHE A 148 2.21 -4.05 12.15
N LEU A 149 1.29 -3.08 12.30
CA LEU A 149 1.46 -1.71 11.81
C LEU A 149 2.64 -0.95 12.44
N ARG A 150 3.20 -1.47 13.54
CA ARG A 150 4.41 -0.92 14.18
C ARG A 150 5.68 -1.22 13.37
N TYR A 151 5.65 -2.26 12.54
CA TYR A 151 6.82 -2.79 11.83
C TYR A 151 6.63 -2.83 10.32
N LEU A 152 5.38 -2.98 9.87
CA LEU A 152 5.01 -3.15 8.47
C LEU A 152 4.02 -2.07 8.04
N THR A 153 4.13 -1.67 6.78
CA THR A 153 3.10 -0.88 6.10
C THR A 153 1.85 -1.71 5.82
N PRO A 154 0.68 -1.08 5.61
CA PRO A 154 -0.53 -1.80 5.19
C PRO A 154 -0.32 -2.69 3.97
N HIS A 155 0.44 -2.23 2.96
CA HIS A 155 0.76 -3.03 1.78
C HIS A 155 1.56 -4.30 2.15
N GLU A 156 2.55 -4.18 3.03
CA GLU A 156 3.35 -5.34 3.44
C GLU A 156 2.54 -6.36 4.24
N ILE A 157 1.56 -5.92 5.05
CA ILE A 157 0.62 -6.81 5.74
C ILE A 157 -0.25 -7.57 4.72
N ILE A 158 -0.71 -6.88 3.68
CA ILE A 158 -1.46 -7.50 2.57
C ILE A 158 -0.58 -8.52 1.84
N THR A 159 0.66 -8.18 1.50
CA THR A 159 1.59 -9.13 0.87
C THR A 159 1.88 -10.34 1.75
N LEU A 160 2.05 -10.15 3.07
CA LEU A 160 2.20 -11.25 4.02
C LEU A 160 0.96 -12.16 4.00
N SER A 161 -0.23 -11.58 4.08
CA SER A 161 -1.50 -12.31 3.96
C SER A 161 -1.53 -13.16 2.69
N ARG A 162 -1.30 -12.53 1.54
CA ARG A 162 -1.36 -13.16 0.21
C ARG A 162 -0.37 -14.30 0.03
N SER A 163 0.83 -14.17 0.62
CA SER A 163 1.83 -15.25 0.61
C SER A 163 1.38 -16.53 1.33
N CYS A 164 0.38 -16.42 2.20
CA CYS A 164 -0.18 -17.52 2.98
C CYS A 164 -1.58 -17.95 2.51
N GLU A 165 -2.03 -17.52 1.33
CA GLU A 165 -3.34 -17.89 0.77
C GLU A 165 -3.32 -19.24 0.01
N ASN A 166 -4.50 -19.83 -0.17
CA ASN A 166 -4.74 -21.13 -0.83
C ASN A 166 -5.67 -21.03 -2.07
N ASP A 167 -5.79 -19.86 -2.72
CA ASP A 167 -6.57 -19.55 -3.96
C ASP A 167 -7.91 -18.80 -3.80
N ASP A 168 -8.46 -18.66 -2.58
CA ASP A 168 -9.79 -18.04 -2.33
C ASP A 168 -9.76 -16.77 -1.47
N GLN A 169 -8.67 -15.98 -1.49
CA GLN A 169 -8.46 -14.85 -0.56
C GLN A 169 -8.62 -15.28 0.92
N ARG A 170 -8.24 -16.53 1.19
CA ARG A 170 -8.33 -17.16 2.49
C ARG A 170 -6.94 -17.48 2.99
N VAL A 171 -6.59 -16.87 4.11
CA VAL A 171 -5.27 -16.96 4.75
C VAL A 171 -5.22 -18.20 5.61
N ASP A 172 -4.20 -19.01 5.39
CA ASP A 172 -3.86 -20.16 6.22
C ASP A 172 -2.98 -19.70 7.39
N ILE A 173 -3.56 -19.71 8.59
CA ILE A 173 -2.89 -19.24 9.81
C ILE A 173 -1.73 -20.16 10.20
N ASP A 174 -1.82 -21.47 9.93
CA ASP A 174 -0.73 -22.39 10.20
C ASP A 174 0.48 -22.03 9.32
N LYS A 175 0.25 -21.63 8.05
CA LYS A 175 1.31 -21.09 7.18
C LYS A 175 1.88 -19.79 7.71
N VAL A 176 1.06 -18.84 8.17
CA VAL A 176 1.54 -17.57 8.75
C VAL A 176 2.44 -17.82 9.97
N ILE A 177 1.98 -18.64 10.92
CA ILE A 177 2.74 -18.97 12.13
C ILE A 177 4.05 -19.67 11.75
N LYS A 178 4.00 -20.61 10.80
CA LYS A 178 5.21 -21.28 10.31
C LYS A 178 6.16 -20.27 9.67
N LEU A 179 5.66 -19.40 8.81
CA LEU A 179 6.46 -18.42 8.08
C LEU A 179 7.17 -17.44 9.03
N ILE A 180 6.53 -17.04 10.11
CA ILE A 180 7.10 -16.17 11.15
C ILE A 180 8.12 -16.91 12.03
N ASN A 181 8.01 -18.24 12.19
CA ASN A 181 8.85 -19.01 13.11
C ASN A 181 9.96 -19.87 12.45
N VAL A 182 9.99 -20.03 11.13
CA VAL A 182 10.77 -21.11 10.45
C VAL A 182 11.89 -20.60 9.52
N LEU A 183 12.42 -19.39 9.71
CA LEU A 183 13.71 -19.00 9.12
C LEU A 183 14.68 -18.46 10.18
#